data_AF-A0AAU2UQF6-F1
#
_entry.id   AF-A0AAU2UQF6-F1
#
_cell.length_a   1.000
_cell.length_b   1.000
_cell.length_c   1.000
_cell.angle_alpha   90.00
_cell.angle_beta   90.00
_cell.angle_gamma   90.00
#
_symmetry.space_group_name_H-M   'P 1'
#
loop_
_entity.id
_entity.type
_entity.pdbx_description
1 polymer ?
#
loop_
_entity_poly.entity_id
_entity_poly.type
_entity_poly.pdbx_seq_one_letter_code
_entity_poly.pdbx_strand_id
1 'polypeptide(L)'
;MISEPSRHCTVELQALPSRIGQVRRIISAQLRYWHLDPLIDQAALGVTELLTNVHRHAQPDKSCTVEIELLLERLTVSVHDHDPRLPTVREPSASSTSGRGLALIAAVSESWGVRPRGGAGKVVWFTLPAPPRSAALAPHPVYGATTDGPFELDSVIYLESGTPSAARSAVVG
;
A
#
# COMPACT_ATOMS: atom_id res chain seq x y z
N MET A 1 9.75 11.00 25.50
CA MET A 1 8.89 11.16 24.32
C MET A 1 9.69 10.62 23.14
N ILE A 2 9.53 9.34 22.83
CA ILE A 2 10.31 8.71 21.75
C ILE A 2 9.50 8.94 20.48
N SER A 3 9.86 9.97 19.71
CA SER A 3 9.31 10.14 18.38
C SER A 3 9.78 8.96 17.54
N GLU A 4 8.88 8.04 17.18
CA GLU A 4 9.21 7.05 16.18
C GLU A 4 9.55 7.79 14.88
N PRO A 5 10.70 7.52 14.24
CA PRO A 5 11.06 8.18 13.00
C PRO A 5 10.04 7.77 11.94
N SER A 6 9.24 8.73 11.48
CA SER A 6 8.33 8.51 10.34
C SER A 6 9.18 8.11 9.14
N ARG A 7 8.81 7.00 8.49
CA ARG A 7 9.49 6.59 7.26
C ARG A 7 8.71 7.17 6.10
N HIS A 8 9.35 8.06 5.37
CA HIS A 8 8.72 8.79 4.29
C HIS A 8 9.64 8.78 3.06
N CYS A 9 9.04 8.69 1.88
CA CYS A 9 9.74 8.79 0.61
C CYS A 9 8.85 9.50 -0.41
N THR A 10 9.43 10.42 -1.18
CA THR A 10 8.74 11.20 -2.21
C THR A 10 9.44 11.04 -3.55
N VAL A 11 8.65 10.93 -4.61
CA VAL A 11 9.12 10.82 -6.00
C VAL A 11 8.32 11.78 -6.87
N GLU A 12 9.00 12.77 -7.44
CA GLU A 12 8.42 13.68 -8.44
C GLU A 12 8.65 13.13 -9.85
N LEU A 13 7.61 13.18 -10.68
CA LEU A 13 7.67 12.63 -12.04
C LEU A 13 6.62 13.23 -12.97
N GLN A 14 6.82 12.97 -14.26
CA GLN A 14 5.75 12.99 -15.25
C GLN A 14 5.13 11.58 -15.33
N ALA A 15 3.82 11.45 -15.20
CA ALA A 15 3.09 10.18 -15.31
C ALA A 15 3.05 9.69 -16.76
N LEU A 16 4.20 9.30 -17.30
CA LEU A 16 4.36 8.67 -18.61
C LEU A 16 4.54 7.15 -18.42
N PRO A 17 4.08 6.29 -19.35
CA PRO A 17 4.13 4.84 -19.18
C PRO A 17 5.52 4.30 -18.79
N SER A 18 6.59 4.85 -19.36
CA SER A 18 7.98 4.49 -19.01
C SER A 18 8.37 4.87 -17.59
N ARG A 19 7.87 5.99 -17.07
CA ARG A 19 8.11 6.48 -15.70
C ARG A 19 7.27 5.73 -14.67
N ILE A 20 6.06 5.29 -15.01
CA ILE A 20 5.22 4.47 -14.12
C ILE A 20 5.96 3.17 -13.74
N GLY A 21 6.56 2.50 -14.72
CA GLY A 21 7.37 1.31 -14.46
C GLY A 21 8.63 1.57 -13.62
N GLN A 22 9.18 2.78 -13.65
CA GLN A 22 10.28 3.19 -12.77
C GLN A 22 9.80 3.42 -11.33
N VAL A 23 8.69 4.14 -11.14
CA VAL A 23 8.10 4.38 -9.81
C VAL A 23 7.73 3.06 -9.12
N ARG A 24 7.14 2.11 -9.86
CA ARG A 24 6.84 0.78 -9.31
C ARG A 24 8.08 0.11 -8.72
N ARG A 25 9.22 0.19 -9.42
CA ARG A 25 10.50 -0.36 -8.94
C ARG A 25 11.05 0.41 -7.74
N ILE A 26 10.95 1.74 -7.75
CA ILE A 26 11.39 2.60 -6.63
C ILE A 26 10.60 2.26 -5.36
N ILE A 27 9.27 2.21 -5.44
CA ILE A 27 8.41 1.87 -4.30
C ILE A 27 8.69 0.45 -3.81
N SER A 28 8.83 -0.52 -4.72
CA SER A 28 9.17 -1.89 -4.35
C SER A 28 10.50 -1.94 -3.58
N ALA A 29 11.52 -1.21 -4.03
CA ALA A 29 12.81 -1.15 -3.35
C ALA A 29 12.70 -0.46 -1.98
N GLN A 30 11.93 0.64 -1.90
CA GLN A 30 11.71 1.36 -0.64
C GLN A 30 10.99 0.49 0.40
N LEU A 31 9.97 -0.27 -0.01
CA LEU A 31 9.25 -1.17 0.89
C LEU A 31 10.13 -2.33 1.38
N ARG A 32 11.01 -2.88 0.53
CA ARG A 32 12.03 -3.86 0.99
C ARG A 32 12.97 -3.24 2.02
N TYR A 33 13.43 -2.02 1.77
CA TYR A 33 14.28 -1.29 2.72
C TYR A 33 13.56 -1.04 4.06
N TRP A 34 12.23 -0.94 4.05
CA TRP A 34 11.40 -0.83 5.24
C TRP A 34 10.98 -2.17 5.83
N HIS A 35 11.39 -3.30 5.26
CA HIS A 35 10.96 -4.66 5.65
C HIS A 35 9.44 -4.86 5.56
N LEU A 36 8.82 -4.29 4.52
CA LEU A 36 7.40 -4.38 4.21
C LEU A 36 7.14 -5.21 2.94
N ASP A 37 7.93 -6.26 2.74
CA ASP A 37 7.86 -7.14 1.57
C ASP A 37 6.44 -7.64 1.23
N PRO A 38 5.59 -8.03 2.20
CA PRO A 38 4.23 -8.48 1.91
C PRO A 38 3.33 -7.41 1.26
N LEU A 39 3.66 -6.11 1.42
CA LEU A 39 2.85 -5.02 0.89
C LEU A 39 3.23 -4.61 -0.53
N ILE A 40 4.33 -5.14 -1.07
CA ILE A 40 4.91 -4.68 -2.34
C ILE A 40 3.90 -4.79 -3.48
N ASP A 41 3.24 -5.94 -3.63
CA ASP A 41 2.34 -6.17 -4.77
C ASP A 41 1.11 -5.26 -4.71
N GLN A 42 0.51 -5.09 -3.53
CA GLN A 42 -0.64 -4.20 -3.33
C GLN A 42 -0.26 -2.73 -3.55
N ALA A 43 0.87 -2.29 -3.01
CA ALA A 43 1.35 -0.91 -3.18
C ALA A 43 1.73 -0.63 -4.64
N ALA A 44 2.40 -1.57 -5.30
CA ALA A 44 2.79 -1.50 -6.70
C ALA A 44 1.57 -1.45 -7.65
N LEU A 45 0.53 -2.23 -7.36
CA LEU A 45 -0.74 -2.18 -8.07
C LEU A 45 -1.39 -0.81 -7.88
N GLY A 46 -1.61 -0.40 -6.63
CA GLY A 46 -2.32 0.84 -6.31
C GLY A 46 -1.65 2.08 -6.92
N VAL A 47 -0.32 2.19 -6.80
CA VAL A 47 0.41 3.32 -7.43
C VAL A 47 0.34 3.28 -8.96
N THR A 48 0.34 2.09 -9.57
CA THR A 48 0.22 1.97 -11.03
C THR A 48 -1.14 2.45 -11.50
N GLU A 49 -2.21 2.09 -10.79
CA GLU A 49 -3.57 2.55 -11.10
C GLU A 49 -3.71 4.07 -10.89
N LEU A 50 -3.17 4.61 -9.80
CA LEU A 50 -3.19 6.06 -9.56
C LEU A 50 -2.42 6.85 -10.63
N LEU A 51 -1.19 6.43 -10.96
CA LEU A 51 -0.40 7.09 -12.00
C LEU A 51 -1.02 6.90 -13.39
N THR A 52 -1.68 5.78 -13.66
CA THR A 52 -2.42 5.59 -14.91
C THR A 52 -3.60 6.56 -14.98
N ASN A 53 -4.29 6.82 -13.88
CA ASN A 53 -5.34 7.85 -13.83
C ASN A 53 -4.77 9.24 -14.12
N VAL A 54 -3.64 9.63 -13.52
CA VAL A 54 -2.95 10.89 -13.84
C VAL A 54 -2.59 10.94 -15.32
N HIS A 55 -1.92 9.91 -15.83
CA HIS A 55 -1.53 9.80 -17.24
C HIS A 55 -2.71 10.02 -18.19
N ARG A 56 -3.84 9.40 -17.91
CA ARG A 56 -5.02 9.43 -18.78
C ARG A 56 -5.84 10.70 -18.65
N HIS A 57 -5.93 11.26 -17.45
CA HIS A 57 -6.94 12.28 -17.15
C HIS A 57 -6.36 13.66 -16.84
N ALA A 58 -5.19 13.79 -16.21
CA ALA A 58 -4.68 15.08 -15.76
C ALA A 58 -4.40 16.05 -16.93
N GLN A 59 -4.81 17.31 -16.79
CA GLN A 59 -4.56 18.39 -17.76
C GLN A 59 -4.22 19.68 -17.00
N PRO A 60 -3.38 20.59 -17.52
CA PRO A 60 -2.75 20.54 -18.85
C PRO A 60 -1.52 19.62 -18.92
N ASP A 61 -0.84 19.37 -17.80
CA ASP A 61 0.36 18.52 -17.74
C ASP A 61 0.14 17.24 -16.92
N LYS A 62 1.13 16.35 -16.96
CA LYS A 62 1.11 15.04 -16.28
C LYS A 62 2.08 15.02 -15.09
N SER A 63 2.47 16.20 -14.59
CA SER A 63 3.34 16.31 -13.43
C SER A 63 2.58 15.82 -12.21
N CYS A 64 3.24 14.98 -11.42
CA CYS A 64 2.69 14.52 -10.17
C CYS A 64 3.81 14.17 -9.19
N THR A 65 3.43 14.12 -7.93
CA THR A 65 4.30 13.69 -6.84
C THR A 65 3.68 12.46 -6.21
N VAL A 66 4.46 11.38 -6.12
CA VAL A 66 4.10 10.18 -5.38
C VAL A 66 4.76 10.27 -4.03
N GLU A 67 3.99 10.11 -2.97
CA GLU A 67 4.46 10.10 -1.59
C GLU A 67 4.05 8.77 -0.95
N ILE A 68 4.99 8.16 -0.23
CA ILE A 68 4.75 6.99 0.61
C ILE A 68 5.19 7.29 2.03
N GLU A 69 4.30 7.03 2.98
CA GLU A 69 4.51 7.30 4.40
C GLU A 69 4.11 6.06 5.21
N LEU A 70 5.01 5.59 6.07
CA LEU A 70 4.70 4.62 7.10
C LEU A 70 4.60 5.35 8.44
N LEU A 71 3.39 5.38 8.98
CA LEU A 71 3.09 5.91 10.31
C LEU A 71 2.37 4.82 11.11
N LEU A 72 2.97 4.43 12.24
CA LEU A 72 2.52 3.29 13.05
C LEU A 72 2.40 2.03 12.16
N GLU A 73 1.24 1.39 12.16
CA GLU A 73 0.90 0.18 11.41
C GLU A 73 0.15 0.50 10.10
N ARG A 74 0.38 1.69 9.52
CA ARG A 74 -0.32 2.14 8.33
C ARG A 74 0.65 2.69 7.30
N LEU A 75 0.72 2.01 6.15
CA LEU A 75 1.38 2.53 4.97
C LEU A 75 0.37 3.34 4.16
N THR A 76 0.62 4.62 3.96
CA THR A 76 -0.15 5.49 3.08
C THR A 76 0.62 5.73 1.80
N VAL A 77 -0.05 5.59 0.65
CA VAL A 77 0.48 5.95 -0.66
C VAL A 77 -0.42 7.03 -1.24
N SER A 78 0.14 8.17 -1.57
CA SER A 78 -0.56 9.32 -2.14
C SER A 78 0.04 9.73 -3.48
N VAL A 79 -0.82 10.20 -4.39
CA VAL A 79 -0.44 10.81 -5.66
C VAL A 79 -1.08 12.18 -5.75
N HIS A 80 -0.23 13.18 -5.91
CA HIS A 80 -0.57 14.59 -5.95
C HIS A 80 -0.46 15.01 -7.41
N ASP A 81 -1.55 15.48 -8.00
CA ASP A 81 -1.55 16.03 -9.36
C ASP A 81 -2.15 17.44 -9.37
N HIS A 82 -1.87 18.20 -10.43
CA HIS A 82 -2.29 19.60 -10.57
C HIS A 82 -3.70 19.79 -11.13
N ASP A 83 -4.46 18.71 -11.34
CA ASP A 83 -5.78 18.75 -11.96
C ASP A 83 -6.89 18.67 -10.90
N PRO A 84 -7.72 19.70 -10.71
CA PRO A 84 -8.73 19.72 -9.66
C PRO A 84 -9.90 18.76 -9.93
N ARG A 85 -10.01 18.18 -11.13
CA ARG A 85 -11.10 17.27 -11.46
C ARG A 85 -11.00 15.99 -10.64
N LEU A 86 -12.02 15.75 -9.82
CA LEU A 86 -12.10 14.56 -8.98
C LEU A 86 -12.32 13.30 -9.83
N PRO A 87 -11.62 12.21 -9.52
CA PRO A 87 -11.81 10.96 -10.26
C PRO A 87 -13.17 10.36 -9.89
N THR A 88 -13.92 9.91 -10.90
CA THR A 88 -15.23 9.27 -10.69
C THR A 88 -15.04 7.77 -10.56
N VAL A 89 -15.52 7.18 -9.46
CA VAL A 89 -15.65 5.72 -9.35
C VAL A 89 -16.72 5.28 -10.35
N ARG A 90 -16.37 4.36 -11.25
CA ARG A 90 -17.31 3.78 -12.20
C ARG A 90 -17.50 2.32 -11.87
N GLU A 91 -18.75 1.87 -11.85
CA GLU A 91 -19.07 0.45 -11.84
C GLU A 91 -18.47 -0.19 -13.10
N PRO A 92 -17.58 -1.18 -12.96
CA PRO A 92 -16.96 -1.80 -14.12
C PRO A 92 -18.00 -2.59 -14.89
N SER A 93 -18.39 -2.12 -16.07
CA SER A 93 -19.16 -2.95 -17.01
C SER A 93 -18.29 -4.13 -17.48
N ALA A 94 -18.91 -5.29 -17.73
CA ALA A 94 -18.19 -6.51 -18.10
C ALA A 94 -17.27 -6.33 -19.33
N SER A 95 -17.63 -5.42 -20.24
CA SER A 95 -16.88 -5.09 -21.46
C SER A 95 -15.94 -3.89 -21.35
N SER A 96 -15.99 -3.09 -20.28
CA SER A 96 -15.09 -1.92 -20.15
C SER A 96 -13.74 -2.32 -19.56
N THR A 97 -12.68 -2.14 -20.36
CA THR A 97 -11.28 -2.19 -19.92
C THR A 97 -10.82 -0.91 -19.22
N SER A 98 -11.64 0.15 -19.23
CA SER A 98 -11.36 1.45 -18.62
C SER A 98 -12.22 1.69 -17.38
N GLY A 99 -11.65 2.34 -16.35
CA GLY A 99 -12.40 2.75 -15.14
C GLY A 99 -12.35 1.76 -13.97
N ARG A 100 -11.60 0.65 -14.11
CA ARG A 100 -11.40 -0.34 -13.03
C ARG A 100 -10.41 0.10 -11.96
N GLY A 101 -9.55 1.08 -12.24
CA GLY A 101 -8.40 1.41 -11.38
C GLY A 101 -8.78 1.78 -9.95
N LEU A 102 -9.80 2.64 -9.76
CA LEU A 102 -10.28 2.96 -8.41
C LEU A 102 -10.97 1.77 -7.72
N ALA A 103 -11.66 0.91 -8.46
CA ALA A 103 -12.27 -0.30 -7.91
C ALA A 103 -11.20 -1.30 -7.46
N LEU A 104 -10.10 -1.43 -8.22
CA LEU A 104 -8.94 -2.24 -7.84
C LEU A 104 -8.29 -1.70 -6.58
N ILE A 105 -8.05 -0.40 -6.51
CA ILE A 105 -7.53 0.26 -5.30
C ILE A 105 -8.46 0.00 -4.11
N ALA A 106 -9.76 0.19 -4.27
CA ALA A 106 -10.75 -0.08 -3.24
C ALA A 106 -10.71 -1.54 -2.75
N ALA A 107 -10.52 -2.50 -3.65
CA ALA A 107 -10.45 -3.92 -3.32
C ALA A 107 -9.16 -4.33 -2.58
N VAL A 108 -8.03 -3.65 -2.83
CA VAL A 108 -6.74 -4.02 -2.22
C VAL A 108 -6.34 -3.17 -1.01
N SER A 109 -7.01 -2.04 -0.79
CA SER A 109 -6.69 -1.09 0.28
C SER A 109 -7.54 -1.31 1.53
N GLU A 110 -7.03 -0.93 2.71
CA GLU A 110 -7.85 -0.82 3.92
C GLU A 110 -8.80 0.39 3.83
N SER A 111 -8.28 1.50 3.30
CA SER A 111 -9.06 2.70 3.00
C SER A 111 -8.41 3.48 1.88
N TRP A 112 -9.20 4.27 1.16
CA TRP A 112 -8.72 5.15 0.11
C TRP A 112 -9.61 6.39 0.05
N GLY A 113 -9.13 7.44 -0.61
CA GLY A 113 -9.90 8.66 -0.77
C GLY A 113 -9.26 9.66 -1.70
N VAL A 114 -9.94 10.80 -1.82
CA VAL A 114 -9.49 11.96 -2.58
C VAL A 114 -9.57 13.16 -1.66
N ARG A 115 -8.50 13.96 -1.62
CA ARG A 115 -8.45 15.24 -0.92
C ARG A 115 -8.26 16.34 -1.96
N PRO A 116 -9.28 17.18 -2.23
CA PRO A 116 -9.11 18.35 -3.07
C PRO A 116 -8.09 19.32 -2.47
N ARG A 117 -7.28 19.98 -3.31
CA ARG A 117 -6.34 21.05 -2.89
C ARG A 117 -6.78 22.41 -3.42
N GLY A 118 -8.10 22.63 -3.50
CA GLY A 118 -8.68 23.78 -4.20
C GLY A 118 -8.31 23.78 -5.68
N GLY A 119 -8.06 24.96 -6.26
CA GLY A 119 -7.66 25.09 -7.67
C GLY A 119 -6.26 24.55 -8.01
N ALA A 120 -5.45 24.17 -7.01
CA ALA A 120 -4.08 23.69 -7.20
C ALA A 120 -3.99 22.19 -7.54
N GLY A 121 -5.12 21.49 -7.62
CA GLY A 121 -5.19 20.08 -7.95
C GLY A 121 -5.80 19.21 -6.86
N LYS A 122 -5.34 17.97 -6.75
CA LYS A 122 -5.89 16.99 -5.81
C LYS A 122 -4.84 16.00 -5.33
N VAL A 123 -5.14 15.32 -4.23
CA VAL A 123 -4.42 14.16 -3.75
C VAL A 123 -5.34 12.96 -3.78
N VAL A 124 -4.97 11.92 -4.49
CA VAL A 124 -5.63 10.62 -4.40
C VAL A 124 -4.73 9.69 -3.59
N TRP A 125 -5.28 8.99 -2.62
CA TRP A 125 -4.50 8.18 -1.68
C TRP A 125 -5.18 6.87 -1.36
N PHE A 126 -4.39 5.90 -0.93
CA PHE A 126 -4.86 4.66 -0.32
C PHE A 126 -3.94 4.23 0.82
N THR A 127 -4.46 3.39 1.71
CA THR A 127 -3.72 2.85 2.84
C THR A 127 -3.70 1.33 2.82
N LEU A 128 -2.60 0.77 3.32
CA LEU A 128 -2.42 -0.66 3.54
C LEU A 128 -2.09 -0.90 5.02
N PRO A 129 -2.63 -1.97 5.62
CA PRO A 129 -2.26 -2.35 6.98
C PRO A 129 -0.82 -2.86 6.97
N ALA A 130 0.06 -2.17 7.68
CA ALA A 130 1.44 -2.60 7.82
C ALA A 130 1.57 -3.47 9.08
N PRO A 131 2.34 -4.56 9.02
CA PRO A 131 2.62 -5.33 10.22
C PRO A 131 3.26 -4.42 11.28
N PRO A 132 2.96 -4.64 12.57
CA PRO A 132 3.71 -3.98 13.64
C PRO A 132 5.19 -4.18 13.37
N ARG A 133 5.98 -3.14 13.63
CA ARG A 133 7.43 -3.29 13.64
C ARG A 133 7.72 -4.39 14.64
N SER A 134 8.10 -5.57 14.16
CA SER A 134 8.54 -6.64 15.02
C SER A 134 9.70 -6.07 15.82
N ALA A 135 9.47 -5.74 17.09
CA ALA A 135 10.55 -5.61 18.04
C ALA A 135 11.23 -6.97 17.97
N ALA A 136 12.47 -6.99 17.47
CA ALA A 136 13.22 -8.21 17.22
C ALA A 136 12.90 -9.23 18.31
N LEU A 137 12.24 -10.33 17.94
CA LEU A 137 12.01 -11.42 18.87
C LEU A 137 13.36 -11.74 19.52
N ALA A 138 13.39 -11.69 20.84
CA ALA A 138 14.54 -12.08 21.64
C ALA A 138 15.08 -13.42 21.11
N PRO A 139 16.41 -13.64 21.14
CA PRO A 139 17.03 -14.82 20.57
C PRO A 139 16.29 -16.08 21.02
N HIS A 140 15.97 -16.94 20.05
CA HIS A 140 15.42 -18.26 20.31
C HIS A 140 16.20 -18.91 21.46
N PRO A 141 15.54 -19.50 22.47
CA PRO A 141 16.27 -20.32 23.43
C PRO A 141 17.03 -21.36 22.61
N VAL A 142 18.36 -21.32 22.70
CA VAL A 142 19.22 -22.36 22.15
C VAL A 142 18.79 -23.66 22.83
N TYR A 143 17.99 -24.48 22.14
CA TYR A 143 17.76 -25.85 22.57
C TYR A 143 19.06 -26.61 22.29
N GLY A 144 19.97 -26.55 23.25
CA GLY A 144 21.33 -27.02 23.06
C GLY A 144 22.25 -26.68 24.23
N ALA A 145 21.81 -26.99 25.44
CA ALA A 145 22.72 -27.16 26.57
C ALA A 145 22.50 -28.56 27.16
N THR A 146 23.34 -29.48 26.67
CA THR A 146 23.88 -30.67 27.34
C THR A 146 22.97 -31.83 27.77
N THR A 147 23.35 -32.99 27.21
CA THR A 147 23.44 -34.35 27.80
C THR A 147 22.17 -35.17 28.07
N ASP A 148 22.06 -36.24 27.28
CA ASP A 148 21.58 -37.61 27.60
C ASP A 148 20.17 -37.80 28.18
N GLY A 149 19.29 -38.40 27.38
CA GLY A 149 18.02 -38.98 27.85
C GLY A 149 17.11 -39.43 26.70
N PRO A 150 16.59 -40.67 26.69
CA PRO A 150 15.79 -41.20 25.59
C PRO A 150 14.30 -41.02 25.87
N PHE A 151 13.70 -39.87 25.52
CA PHE A 151 12.24 -39.75 25.58
C PHE A 151 11.73 -38.97 24.36
N GLU A 152 10.94 -39.68 23.53
CA GLU A 152 10.29 -39.21 22.31
C GLU A 152 9.26 -38.11 22.60
N LEU A 153 9.18 -37.11 21.72
CA LEU A 153 8.15 -36.08 21.72
C LEU A 153 7.06 -36.46 20.72
N ASP A 154 5.96 -36.99 21.26
CA ASP A 154 4.72 -37.17 20.51
C ASP A 154 4.03 -35.81 20.27
N SER A 155 3.61 -35.64 19.03
CA SER A 155 2.96 -34.47 18.43
C SER A 155 1.64 -34.05 19.09
N VAL A 156 1.39 -32.74 19.19
CA VAL A 156 0.04 -32.18 19.39
C VAL A 156 -0.28 -31.16 18.30
N ILE A 157 -1.43 -31.39 17.67
CA ILE A 157 -2.01 -30.74 16.50
C ILE A 157 -2.86 -29.54 16.96
N TYR A 158 -2.77 -28.39 16.27
CA TYR A 158 -3.75 -27.29 16.34
C TYR A 158 -3.98 -26.66 14.95
N LEU A 159 -5.25 -26.53 14.54
CA LEU A 159 -5.91 -25.37 13.89
C LEU A 159 -7.32 -25.79 13.43
N GLU A 160 -8.40 -25.28 14.03
CA GLU A 160 -9.16 -24.04 13.72
C GLU A 160 -9.86 -23.96 12.34
N SER A 161 -11.18 -23.76 12.40
CA SER A 161 -12.06 -23.20 11.36
C SER A 161 -12.93 -22.16 12.08
N GLY A 162 -13.08 -20.88 11.73
CA GLY A 162 -12.96 -20.19 10.45
C GLY A 162 -14.34 -19.64 10.07
N THR A 163 -14.59 -18.34 10.26
CA THR A 163 -15.73 -17.62 9.62
C THR A 163 -15.36 -16.17 9.29
N PRO A 164 -15.92 -15.58 8.21
CA PRO A 164 -15.28 -14.49 7.47
C PRO A 164 -15.80 -13.07 7.74
N SER A 165 -14.97 -12.15 7.26
CA SER A 165 -14.92 -10.69 7.27
C SER A 165 -16.16 -9.92 6.76
N ALA A 166 -16.45 -8.78 7.39
CA ALA A 166 -17.42 -7.77 6.94
C ALA A 166 -16.74 -6.58 6.23
N ALA A 167 -17.32 -6.17 5.10
CA ALA A 167 -16.83 -5.11 4.20
C ALA A 167 -16.85 -3.71 4.84
N ARG A 168 -15.86 -2.87 4.48
CA ARG A 168 -15.73 -1.47 4.95
C ARG A 168 -15.95 -0.47 3.81
N SER A 169 -16.73 0.58 4.12
CA SER A 169 -17.20 1.63 3.21
C SER A 169 -16.20 2.77 3.04
N ALA A 170 -16.21 3.41 1.86
CA ALA A 170 -15.47 4.64 1.57
C ALA A 170 -16.13 5.88 2.20
N VAL A 171 -15.33 6.81 2.73
CA VAL A 171 -15.78 8.14 3.15
C VAL A 171 -15.26 9.15 2.15
N VAL A 172 -16.19 9.79 1.44
CA VAL A 172 -15.95 10.99 0.63
C VAL A 172 -16.19 12.17 1.56
N GLY A 173 -15.16 12.97 1.83
CA GLY A 173 -15.21 14.19 2.63
C GLY A 173 -14.92 15.42 1.77
#